data_AF-K8GNK4-F1
#
_entry.id   AF-K8GNK4-F1
#
_cell.length_a   1.000
_cell.length_b   1.000
_cell.length_c   1.000
_cell.angle_alpha   90.00
_cell.angle_beta   90.00
_cell.angle_gamma   90.00
#
_symmetry.space_group_name_H-M   'P 1'
#
loop_
_entity.id
_entity.type
_entity.pdbx_description
1 polymer ?
#
loop_
_entity_poly.entity_id
_entity_poly.type
_entity_poly.pdbx_seq_one_letter_code
_entity_poly.pdbx_strand_id
1 'polypeptide(L)'
;MTTASLPDYTNLSATVPMAESIIEVLSYNGPREVLLNSPTLLKGTYDPQRIAQIDLVAEDKFPLTVTLNPAGKIWQCNLEKGFQSPGARWLRLKGKDTGGKEVASTVIYLTVSNNPLMLGQLILTILQTTLFKAQPIDSSRLTAQQKATVNAGQTFEVVRYGYEDGHLRLELKDAIAPVGKFGYIYEDFAELKKGTNILRFEIGDVPMTPLSAVALIVTPTVIKARPVDVAMLQPNQKVDLLQGQSLRIVGYACTRGHFRVTLAEALPGFGNTGFIYWQHVQLKRGQDVIPYDPAALTIAATKSTIFKKRPVDSAKLSNQEKHNFPQGDYYGVSSYLLEAGHIKVSLTEELPGFGNTAYVFPGFVQMKRGSQVLNPFPPQVEMSIPYFSQRDNPRSPDATCNVTAVAMALYYLGIRSKSGRQLEDELLQWVINKYGSDRQTDNNILAELIKAYGFSKSSFSTQRKWAEVKTELASRRPVVLGGDFTASGHIVCLIGYAPQGYIVNDPWGNALTGYTSYDGRKLLYPYTYMDRVAGPDGRVWAHFFAK
;
A
#
# COMPACT_ATOMS: atom_id res chain seq x y z
N MET A 1 38.75 53.39 -62.36
CA MET A 1 39.30 52.95 -61.05
C MET A 1 38.39 51.83 -60.58
N THR A 2 38.77 50.58 -60.39
CA THR A 2 40.02 49.81 -60.55
C THR A 2 39.54 48.36 -60.59
N THR A 3 40.04 47.62 -61.57
CA THR A 3 39.83 46.19 -61.82
C THR A 3 40.46 45.32 -60.73
N ALA A 4 39.80 44.23 -60.33
CA ALA A 4 40.50 43.04 -59.83
C ALA A 4 39.65 41.78 -60.11
N SER A 5 40.28 40.88 -60.85
CA SER A 5 39.79 39.64 -61.43
C SER A 5 39.72 38.46 -60.45
N LEU A 6 38.85 37.50 -60.78
CA LEU A 6 38.71 36.18 -60.15
C LEU A 6 40.03 35.39 -60.16
N PRO A 7 40.31 34.55 -59.14
CA PRO A 7 41.36 33.55 -59.23
C PRO A 7 40.89 32.27 -59.94
N ASP A 8 41.84 31.73 -60.68
CA ASP A 8 41.84 30.58 -61.57
C ASP A 8 41.65 29.24 -60.83
N TYR A 9 40.77 28.37 -61.35
CA TYR A 9 40.57 26.99 -60.86
C TYR A 9 41.25 26.03 -61.84
N THR A 10 42.57 25.88 -61.75
CA THR A 10 43.27 24.77 -62.40
C THR A 10 44.33 24.15 -61.50
N ASN A 11 44.15 22.84 -61.26
CA ASN A 11 45.11 21.87 -60.75
C ASN A 11 45.69 22.05 -59.35
N LEU A 12 45.12 21.31 -58.39
CA LEU A 12 45.90 20.49 -57.46
C LEU A 12 45.11 19.21 -57.18
N SER A 13 45.47 18.16 -57.92
CA SER A 13 45.21 16.78 -57.54
C SER A 13 45.96 16.48 -56.23
N ALA A 14 45.33 16.75 -55.10
CA ALA A 14 45.77 16.24 -53.81
C ALA A 14 44.95 14.99 -53.52
N THR A 15 45.61 13.83 -53.61
CA THR A 15 45.14 12.57 -53.05
C THR A 15 44.71 12.82 -51.60
N VAL A 16 43.41 12.74 -51.34
CA VAL A 16 42.85 12.68 -49.99
C VAL A 16 43.43 11.41 -49.36
N PRO A 17 44.18 11.48 -48.24
CA PRO A 17 44.57 10.28 -47.54
C PRO A 17 43.29 9.59 -47.06
N MET A 18 43.13 8.30 -47.38
CA MET A 18 42.12 7.47 -46.74
C MET A 18 42.21 7.67 -45.24
N ALA A 19 41.07 7.91 -44.60
CA ALA A 19 40.97 7.96 -43.15
C ALA A 19 41.59 6.67 -42.57
N GLU A 20 42.74 6.80 -41.91
CA GLU A 20 43.24 5.74 -41.04
C GLU A 20 42.13 5.43 -40.05
N SER A 21 41.68 4.18 -40.04
CA SER A 21 40.82 3.68 -38.98
C SER A 21 41.54 3.95 -37.67
N ILE A 22 40.88 4.65 -36.75
CA ILE A 22 41.37 4.82 -35.39
C ILE A 22 41.37 3.42 -34.76
N ILE A 23 42.48 2.71 -34.84
CA ILE A 23 42.62 1.39 -34.21
C ILE A 23 42.59 1.63 -32.70
N GLU A 24 41.52 1.19 -32.05
CA GLU A 24 41.36 1.24 -30.61
C GLU A 24 42.44 0.35 -29.96
N VAL A 25 43.49 0.97 -29.41
CA VAL A 25 44.70 0.28 -28.93
C VAL A 25 44.42 -0.56 -27.67
N LEU A 26 43.35 -0.22 -26.94
CA LEU A 26 42.91 -0.90 -25.71
C LEU A 26 41.41 -0.68 -25.53
N SER A 27 40.65 -1.77 -25.33
CA SER A 27 39.20 -1.72 -25.18
C SER A 27 38.72 -2.50 -23.95
N TYR A 28 37.43 -2.32 -23.62
CA TYR A 28 36.72 -3.12 -22.62
C TYR A 28 35.43 -3.67 -23.20
N ASN A 29 35.25 -4.98 -23.12
CA ASN A 29 34.09 -5.71 -23.64
C ASN A 29 33.42 -6.58 -22.55
N GLY A 30 33.72 -6.31 -21.28
CA GLY A 30 33.14 -7.00 -20.12
C GLY A 30 31.78 -6.43 -19.68
N PRO A 31 31.16 -7.04 -18.65
CA PRO A 31 29.86 -6.63 -18.14
C PRO A 31 29.93 -5.26 -17.45
N ARG A 32 29.05 -4.31 -17.78
CA ARG A 32 28.92 -3.02 -17.06
C ARG A 32 28.00 -3.09 -15.84
N GLU A 33 27.33 -4.22 -15.65
CA GLU A 33 26.50 -4.50 -14.48
C GLU A 33 26.75 -5.94 -14.03
N VAL A 34 26.91 -6.13 -12.73
CA VAL A 34 27.29 -7.43 -12.15
C VAL A 34 26.51 -7.68 -10.86
N LEU A 35 26.29 -8.95 -10.52
CA LEU A 35 25.61 -9.32 -9.28
C LEU A 35 26.59 -9.35 -8.11
N LEU A 36 26.13 -8.87 -6.96
CA LEU A 36 26.81 -9.03 -5.69
C LEU A 36 27.17 -10.51 -5.45
N ASN A 37 28.39 -10.77 -4.97
CA ASN A 37 28.91 -12.09 -4.60
C ASN A 37 28.87 -13.14 -5.73
N SER A 38 28.90 -12.71 -7.00
CA SER A 38 28.86 -13.61 -8.15
C SER A 38 30.14 -13.56 -8.99
N PRO A 39 30.69 -14.71 -9.43
CA PRO A 39 31.87 -14.75 -10.28
C PRO A 39 31.74 -13.81 -11.47
N THR A 40 32.75 -12.95 -11.69
CA THR A 40 32.73 -11.92 -12.72
C THR A 40 33.96 -11.99 -13.61
N LEU A 41 33.76 -12.16 -14.91
CA LEU A 41 34.82 -12.09 -15.92
C LEU A 41 34.85 -10.71 -16.56
N LEU A 42 35.91 -9.95 -16.30
CA LEU A 42 36.22 -8.70 -16.98
C LEU A 42 37.14 -9.03 -18.16
N LYS A 43 36.87 -8.47 -19.34
CA LYS A 43 37.67 -8.73 -20.54
C LYS A 43 37.63 -7.57 -21.52
N GLY A 44 38.61 -7.54 -22.41
CA GLY A 44 38.63 -6.63 -23.55
C GLY A 44 39.70 -7.01 -24.57
N THR A 45 39.87 -6.16 -25.57
CA THR A 45 40.93 -6.33 -26.59
C THR A 45 42.07 -5.34 -26.38
N TYR A 46 43.25 -5.65 -26.90
CA TYR A 46 44.40 -4.75 -26.91
C TYR A 46 45.32 -5.02 -28.10
N ASP A 47 46.16 -4.05 -28.46
CA ASP A 47 47.22 -4.22 -29.47
C ASP A 47 48.53 -4.70 -28.83
N PRO A 48 48.93 -5.98 -29.01
CA PRO A 48 50.14 -6.54 -28.41
C PRO A 48 51.45 -5.95 -28.99
N GLN A 49 51.40 -5.22 -30.10
CA GLN A 49 52.58 -4.52 -30.64
C GLN A 49 52.84 -3.19 -29.91
N ARG A 50 51.82 -2.61 -29.29
CA ARG A 50 51.90 -1.30 -28.61
C ARG A 50 51.85 -1.40 -27.09
N ILE A 51 51.21 -2.45 -26.57
CA ILE A 51 51.00 -2.66 -25.14
C ILE A 51 51.68 -3.97 -24.72
N ALA A 52 52.67 -3.85 -23.84
CA ALA A 52 53.36 -4.97 -23.21
C ALA A 52 52.74 -5.37 -21.86
N GLN A 53 52.10 -4.42 -21.17
CA GLN A 53 51.49 -4.63 -19.86
C GLN A 53 50.14 -3.92 -19.76
N ILE A 54 49.18 -4.57 -19.09
CA ILE A 54 47.89 -3.96 -18.75
C ILE A 54 47.72 -3.96 -17.23
N ASP A 55 47.47 -2.79 -16.67
CA ASP A 55 47.08 -2.64 -15.27
C ASP A 55 45.57 -2.39 -15.17
N LEU A 56 44.91 -3.11 -14.26
CA LEU A 56 43.52 -2.91 -13.92
C LEU A 56 43.41 -2.66 -12.41
N VAL A 57 42.93 -1.49 -12.02
CA VAL A 57 42.83 -1.10 -10.59
C VAL A 57 41.39 -0.71 -10.29
N ALA A 58 40.76 -1.42 -9.36
CA ALA A 58 39.44 -1.05 -8.87
C ALA A 58 39.54 0.12 -7.88
N GLU A 59 38.74 1.15 -8.14
CA GLU A 59 38.58 2.34 -7.30
C GLU A 59 39.90 3.04 -6.95
N ASP A 60 40.90 2.92 -7.83
CA ASP A 60 42.27 3.43 -7.65
C ASP A 60 42.98 2.92 -6.39
N LYS A 61 42.46 1.83 -5.80
CA LYS A 61 42.91 1.29 -4.50
C LYS A 61 43.26 -0.19 -4.56
N PHE A 62 42.51 -0.97 -5.34
CA PHE A 62 42.60 -2.43 -5.32
C PHE A 62 43.11 -2.94 -6.67
N PRO A 63 44.41 -3.24 -6.82
CA PRO A 63 44.94 -3.79 -8.06
C PRO A 63 44.33 -5.18 -8.31
N LEU A 64 43.91 -5.42 -9.55
CA LEU A 64 43.31 -6.67 -10.01
C LEU A 64 44.29 -7.41 -10.92
N THR A 65 44.34 -8.74 -10.79
CA THR A 65 45.21 -9.58 -11.62
C THR A 65 44.67 -9.69 -13.04
N VAL A 66 45.47 -9.29 -14.02
CA VAL A 66 45.16 -9.38 -15.46
C VAL A 66 45.96 -10.52 -16.10
N THR A 67 45.31 -11.29 -16.97
CA THR A 67 45.94 -12.29 -17.82
C THR A 67 45.85 -11.82 -19.28
N LEU A 68 46.99 -11.89 -19.99
CA LEU A 68 47.09 -11.51 -21.39
C LEU A 68 47.12 -12.75 -22.29
N ASN A 69 46.38 -12.70 -23.40
CA ASN A 69 46.49 -13.62 -24.52
C ASN A 69 46.91 -12.84 -25.77
N PRO A 70 48.22 -12.74 -26.08
CA PRO A 70 48.72 -11.98 -27.22
C PRO A 70 48.24 -12.52 -28.57
N ALA A 71 48.16 -13.85 -28.74
CA ALA A 71 47.70 -14.47 -29.98
C ALA A 71 46.23 -14.11 -30.29
N GLY A 72 45.39 -14.06 -29.25
CA GLY A 72 43.99 -13.66 -29.37
C GLY A 72 43.75 -12.16 -29.28
N LYS A 73 44.78 -11.33 -29.00
CA LYS A 73 44.65 -9.89 -28.72
C LYS A 73 43.67 -9.58 -27.58
N ILE A 74 43.57 -10.46 -26.59
CA ILE A 74 42.58 -10.39 -25.49
C ILE A 74 43.29 -10.23 -24.14
N TRP A 75 42.73 -9.38 -23.29
CA TRP A 75 43.06 -9.35 -21.86
C TRP A 75 41.83 -9.77 -21.04
N GLN A 76 42.07 -10.37 -19.87
CA GLN A 76 41.02 -10.78 -18.97
C GLN A 76 41.41 -10.65 -17.50
N CYS A 77 40.43 -10.45 -16.63
CA CYS A 77 40.56 -10.49 -15.19
C CYS A 77 39.37 -11.28 -14.63
N ASN A 78 39.67 -12.37 -13.91
CA ASN A 78 38.65 -13.23 -13.32
C ASN A 78 38.49 -12.93 -11.82
N LEU A 79 37.30 -12.49 -11.42
CA LEU A 79 36.93 -12.23 -10.04
C LEU A 79 36.06 -13.38 -9.53
N GLU A 80 36.67 -14.44 -9.01
CA GLU A 80 35.97 -15.68 -8.62
C GLU A 80 34.86 -15.45 -7.59
N LYS A 81 35.08 -14.54 -6.62
CA LYS A 81 34.08 -14.16 -5.60
C LYS A 81 33.23 -12.97 -6.01
N GLY A 82 33.49 -12.37 -7.17
CA GLY A 82 32.83 -11.15 -7.62
C GLY A 82 33.07 -9.93 -6.73
N PHE A 83 32.16 -8.95 -6.86
CA PHE A 83 32.12 -7.76 -6.01
C PHE A 83 31.31 -8.05 -4.74
N GLN A 84 31.84 -7.64 -3.58
CA GLN A 84 31.26 -7.96 -2.27
C GLN A 84 30.41 -6.83 -1.68
N SER A 85 30.34 -5.69 -2.35
CA SER A 85 29.54 -4.54 -1.93
C SER A 85 28.78 -3.97 -3.13
N PRO A 86 27.50 -3.59 -2.99
CA PRO A 86 26.69 -3.06 -4.08
C PRO A 86 26.98 -1.58 -4.36
N GLY A 87 26.54 -1.10 -5.51
CA GLY A 87 26.61 0.30 -5.94
C GLY A 87 27.52 0.54 -7.15
N ALA A 88 27.68 1.81 -7.52
CA ALA A 88 28.57 2.22 -8.60
C ALA A 88 30.04 1.96 -8.23
N ARG A 89 30.79 1.38 -9.16
CA ARG A 89 32.23 1.08 -9.07
C ARG A 89 32.92 1.62 -10.31
N TRP A 90 34.21 1.92 -10.19
CA TRP A 90 35.04 2.23 -11.35
C TRP A 90 36.32 1.40 -11.36
N LEU A 91 36.78 1.03 -12.55
CA LEU A 91 38.07 0.40 -12.78
C LEU A 91 38.90 1.31 -13.65
N ARG A 92 40.14 1.56 -13.25
CA ARG A 92 41.13 2.20 -14.10
C ARG A 92 41.86 1.14 -14.90
N LEU A 93 41.69 1.19 -16.21
CA LEU A 93 42.37 0.32 -17.18
C LEU A 93 43.49 1.12 -17.83
N LYS A 94 44.73 0.63 -17.76
CA LYS A 94 45.91 1.27 -18.35
C LYS A 94 46.68 0.26 -19.19
N GLY A 95 47.09 0.67 -20.39
CA GLY A 95 48.04 -0.04 -21.22
C GLY A 95 49.40 0.66 -21.18
N LYS A 96 50.46 -0.12 -20.99
CA LYS A 96 51.84 0.35 -20.98
C LYS A 96 52.67 -0.32 -22.07
N ASP A 97 53.57 0.45 -22.68
CA ASP A 97 54.55 -0.08 -23.63
C ASP A 97 55.68 -0.87 -22.92
N THR A 98 56.64 -1.37 -23.69
CA THR A 98 57.81 -2.12 -23.19
C THR A 98 58.73 -1.29 -22.29
N GLY A 99 58.69 0.04 -22.38
CA GLY A 99 59.41 0.97 -21.51
C GLY A 99 58.63 1.34 -20.25
N GLY A 100 57.43 0.80 -20.05
CA GLY A 100 56.56 1.09 -18.91
C GLY A 100 55.80 2.41 -19.03
N LYS A 101 55.87 3.09 -20.19
CA LYS A 101 55.14 4.34 -20.44
C LYS A 101 53.68 4.03 -20.75
N GLU A 102 52.77 4.81 -20.16
CA GLU A 102 51.34 4.70 -20.42
C GLU A 102 51.03 5.15 -21.85
N VAL A 103 50.42 4.25 -22.64
CA VAL A 103 50.02 4.48 -24.04
C VAL A 103 48.51 4.49 -24.23
N ALA A 104 47.76 4.01 -23.24
CA ALA A 104 46.30 4.08 -23.20
C ALA A 104 45.81 4.12 -21.74
N SER A 105 44.79 4.92 -21.45
CA SER A 105 44.08 4.88 -20.17
C SER A 105 42.61 5.18 -20.34
N THR A 106 41.76 4.40 -19.66
CA THR A 106 40.33 4.62 -19.61
C THR A 106 39.77 4.25 -18.24
N VAL A 107 38.61 4.82 -17.91
CA VAL A 107 37.86 4.49 -16.69
C VAL A 107 36.61 3.74 -17.10
N ILE A 108 36.46 2.53 -16.57
CA ILE A 108 35.30 1.68 -16.77
C ILE A 108 34.38 1.88 -15.58
N TYR A 109 33.14 2.30 -15.83
CA TYR A 109 32.11 2.37 -14.80
C TYR A 109 31.27 1.09 -14.80
N LEU A 110 30.98 0.61 -13.59
CA LEU A 110 30.25 -0.62 -13.31
C LEU A 110 29.16 -0.35 -12.28
N THR A 111 28.05 -1.06 -12.37
CA THR A 111 27.06 -1.12 -11.28
C THR A 111 27.04 -2.52 -10.68
N VAL A 112 27.31 -2.64 -9.38
CA VAL A 112 27.15 -3.88 -8.64
C VAL A 112 25.74 -3.90 -8.05
N SER A 113 24.86 -4.71 -8.63
CA SER A 113 23.48 -4.85 -8.18
C SER A 113 23.36 -5.95 -7.13
N ASN A 114 22.49 -5.77 -6.14
CA ASN A 114 22.03 -6.85 -5.26
C ASN A 114 20.77 -7.54 -5.81
N ASN A 115 20.20 -7.01 -6.90
CA ASN A 115 18.98 -7.49 -7.51
C ASN A 115 19.26 -8.16 -8.86
N PRO A 116 19.10 -9.50 -8.98
CA PRO A 116 19.29 -10.20 -10.24
C PRO A 116 18.26 -9.82 -11.32
N LEU A 117 17.10 -9.27 -10.95
CA LEU A 117 16.11 -8.75 -11.92
C LEU A 117 16.59 -7.50 -12.65
N MET A 118 17.62 -6.84 -12.12
CA MET A 118 18.32 -5.72 -12.76
C MET A 118 19.46 -6.19 -13.67
N LEU A 119 19.76 -7.50 -13.72
CA LEU A 119 20.82 -8.03 -14.57
C LEU A 119 20.31 -8.37 -15.96
N GLY A 120 21.24 -8.34 -16.91
CA GLY A 120 20.98 -8.64 -18.31
C GLY A 120 21.15 -7.40 -19.18
N GLN A 121 21.45 -7.63 -20.46
CA GLN A 121 21.46 -6.55 -21.43
C GLN A 121 20.05 -6.00 -21.62
N LEU A 122 19.96 -4.69 -21.84
CA LEU A 122 18.74 -4.12 -22.37
C LEU A 122 18.67 -4.49 -23.85
N ILE A 123 17.61 -5.19 -24.24
CA ILE A 123 17.40 -5.61 -25.62
C ILE A 123 16.09 -5.00 -26.10
N LEU A 124 16.18 -4.21 -27.16
CA LEU A 124 15.03 -3.74 -27.92
C LEU A 124 14.71 -4.76 -29.01
N THR A 125 13.47 -5.20 -29.12
CA THR A 125 12.96 -5.99 -30.25
C THR A 125 11.93 -5.17 -31.01
N ILE A 126 12.08 -5.06 -32.33
CA ILE A 126 11.08 -4.38 -33.16
C ILE A 126 9.94 -5.35 -33.45
N LEU A 127 8.73 -5.00 -33.01
CA LEU A 127 7.53 -5.82 -33.20
C LEU A 127 6.88 -5.54 -34.57
N GLN A 128 6.91 -4.28 -34.99
CA GLN A 128 6.37 -3.82 -36.26
C GLN A 128 7.35 -2.87 -36.95
N THR A 129 7.51 -3.00 -38.28
CA THR A 129 8.39 -2.13 -39.07
C THR A 129 8.02 -0.67 -38.85
N THR A 130 9.00 0.13 -38.47
CA THR A 130 8.81 1.52 -38.04
C THR A 130 10.06 2.36 -38.31
N LEU A 131 10.09 3.60 -37.79
CA LEU A 131 11.20 4.52 -37.89
C LEU A 131 11.89 4.69 -36.54
N PHE A 132 13.21 4.52 -36.52
CA PHE A 132 14.08 5.08 -35.50
C PHE A 132 14.34 6.55 -35.84
N LYS A 133 14.01 7.46 -34.93
CA LYS A 133 13.94 8.91 -35.20
C LYS A 133 14.92 9.68 -34.33
N ALA A 134 15.45 10.78 -34.83
CA ALA A 134 16.27 11.70 -34.03
C ALA A 134 15.44 12.48 -32.97
N GLN A 135 14.12 12.60 -33.17
CA GLN A 135 13.19 13.31 -32.29
C GLN A 135 11.83 12.59 -32.24
N PRO A 136 11.07 12.68 -31.12
CA PRO A 136 9.77 12.02 -30.94
C PRO A 136 8.61 12.81 -31.58
N ILE A 137 8.82 13.41 -32.76
CA ILE A 137 7.79 14.16 -33.49
C ILE A 137 7.27 13.38 -34.69
N ASP A 138 6.24 13.91 -35.35
CA ASP A 138 5.69 13.38 -36.59
C ASP A 138 6.81 13.20 -37.65
N SER A 139 6.87 12.01 -38.25
CA SER A 139 7.92 11.63 -39.19
C SER A 139 7.94 12.45 -40.49
N SER A 140 6.84 13.11 -40.83
CA SER A 140 6.73 14.06 -41.96
C SER A 140 7.58 15.31 -41.75
N ARG A 141 7.88 15.66 -40.49
CA ARG A 141 8.69 16.82 -40.11
C ARG A 141 10.18 16.51 -40.00
N LEU A 142 10.59 15.25 -40.21
CA LEU A 142 11.97 14.79 -40.11
C LEU A 142 12.59 14.62 -41.49
N THR A 143 13.82 15.12 -41.65
CA THR A 143 14.63 14.91 -42.86
C THR A 143 15.06 13.45 -42.98
N ALA A 144 15.57 13.06 -44.15
CA ALA A 144 16.09 11.71 -44.36
C ALA A 144 17.27 11.35 -43.42
N GLN A 145 18.04 12.34 -42.97
CA GLN A 145 19.14 12.16 -42.02
C GLN A 145 18.66 11.96 -40.57
N GLN A 146 17.41 12.32 -40.29
CA GLN A 146 16.83 12.27 -38.95
C GLN A 146 15.93 11.05 -38.72
N LYS A 147 15.84 10.14 -39.69
CA LYS A 147 15.07 8.90 -39.56
C LYS A 147 15.74 7.74 -40.27
N ALA A 148 15.61 6.56 -39.69
CA ALA A 148 16.05 5.29 -40.26
C ALA A 148 14.94 4.26 -40.13
N THR A 149 14.67 3.49 -41.19
CA THR A 149 13.75 2.36 -41.12
C THR A 149 14.35 1.24 -40.30
N VAL A 150 13.58 0.73 -39.34
CA VAL A 150 13.87 -0.49 -38.59
C VAL A 150 12.75 -1.49 -38.85
N ASN A 151 13.12 -2.70 -39.24
CA ASN A 151 12.19 -3.75 -39.67
C ASN A 151 11.75 -4.61 -38.49
N ALA A 152 10.51 -5.11 -38.56
CA ALA A 152 10.00 -6.11 -37.62
C ALA A 152 10.97 -7.30 -37.50
N GLY A 153 11.17 -7.76 -36.27
CA GLY A 153 12.09 -8.85 -35.92
C GLY A 153 13.54 -8.42 -35.66
N GLN A 154 13.93 -7.18 -35.97
CA GLN A 154 15.26 -6.69 -35.62
C GLN A 154 15.43 -6.52 -34.11
N THR A 155 16.64 -6.77 -33.61
CA THR A 155 17.01 -6.58 -32.22
C THR A 155 18.21 -5.66 -32.06
N PHE A 156 18.22 -4.88 -30.98
CA PHE A 156 19.28 -3.92 -30.69
C PHE A 156 19.68 -3.98 -29.21
N GLU A 157 20.99 -4.01 -28.95
CA GLU A 157 21.52 -3.79 -27.60
C GLU A 157 21.38 -2.31 -27.23
N VAL A 158 20.73 -2.04 -26.09
CA VAL A 158 20.48 -0.70 -25.56
C VAL A 158 21.43 -0.44 -24.38
N VAL A 159 22.03 0.75 -24.36
CA VAL A 159 22.90 1.22 -23.28
C VAL A 159 22.07 1.90 -22.19
N ARG A 160 21.19 2.82 -22.58
CA ARG A 160 20.25 3.51 -21.68
C ARG A 160 18.94 3.78 -22.40
N TYR A 161 17.89 3.96 -21.63
CA TYR A 161 16.58 4.31 -22.14
C TYR A 161 15.88 5.34 -21.26
N GLY A 162 14.80 5.89 -21.80
CA GLY A 162 13.77 6.62 -21.10
C GLY A 162 12.48 6.55 -21.91
N TYR A 163 11.44 7.21 -21.42
CA TYR A 163 10.15 7.27 -22.10
C TYR A 163 9.64 8.71 -22.11
N GLU A 164 9.19 9.16 -23.27
CA GLU A 164 8.78 10.54 -23.54
C GLU A 164 7.76 10.53 -24.68
N ASP A 165 6.57 11.09 -24.45
CA ASP A 165 5.51 11.29 -25.46
C ASP A 165 5.20 10.03 -26.32
N GLY A 166 4.99 8.88 -25.68
CA GLY A 166 4.68 7.62 -26.38
C GLY A 166 5.88 6.96 -27.09
N HIS A 167 7.09 7.48 -26.87
CA HIS A 167 8.31 6.97 -27.49
C HIS A 167 9.31 6.48 -26.46
N LEU A 168 9.96 5.35 -26.76
CA LEU A 168 11.18 4.95 -26.09
C LEU A 168 12.32 5.82 -26.60
N ARG A 169 12.93 6.58 -25.70
CA ARG A 169 14.18 7.33 -25.95
C ARG A 169 15.34 6.40 -25.65
N LEU A 170 16.21 6.15 -26.61
CA LEU A 170 17.21 5.09 -26.55
C LEU A 170 18.61 5.63 -26.87
N GLU A 171 19.61 5.14 -26.14
CA GLU A 171 20.98 5.07 -26.63
C GLU A 171 21.32 3.60 -26.91
N LEU A 172 21.66 3.31 -28.16
CA LEU A 172 22.03 1.99 -28.64
C LEU A 172 23.54 1.77 -28.50
N LYS A 173 23.94 0.51 -28.36
CA LYS A 173 25.35 0.12 -28.39
C LYS A 173 25.99 0.45 -29.74
N ASP A 174 25.30 0.07 -30.81
CA ASP A 174 25.70 0.25 -32.20
C ASP A 174 24.81 1.31 -32.87
N ALA A 175 25.41 2.10 -33.78
CA ALA A 175 24.71 3.18 -34.45
C ALA A 175 23.79 2.66 -35.57
N ILE A 176 22.61 3.28 -35.71
CA ILE A 176 21.73 3.06 -36.86
C ILE A 176 21.89 4.25 -37.81
N ALA A 177 22.52 4.04 -38.96
CA ALA A 177 22.66 5.09 -39.98
C ALA A 177 21.28 5.45 -40.59
N PRO A 178 21.02 6.74 -40.89
CA PRO A 178 21.88 7.91 -40.67
C PRO A 178 21.75 8.57 -39.28
N VAL A 179 20.84 8.11 -38.43
CA VAL A 179 20.47 8.76 -37.16
C VAL A 179 21.59 8.74 -36.11
N GLY A 180 22.30 7.61 -35.99
CA GLY A 180 23.35 7.41 -34.99
C GLY A 180 22.93 6.48 -33.85
N LYS A 181 23.59 6.60 -32.69
CA LYS A 181 23.32 5.75 -31.51
C LYS A 181 22.14 6.23 -30.67
N PHE A 182 21.83 7.51 -30.71
CA PHE A 182 20.77 8.11 -29.91
C PHE A 182 19.55 8.39 -30.78
N GLY A 183 18.36 8.02 -30.30
CA GLY A 183 17.12 8.28 -31.00
C GLY A 183 15.89 7.75 -30.28
N TYR A 184 14.78 7.75 -30.98
CA TYR A 184 13.44 7.50 -30.47
C TYR A 184 12.73 6.45 -31.32
N ILE A 185 11.96 5.58 -30.67
CA ILE A 185 11.08 4.63 -31.34
C ILE A 185 9.70 4.65 -30.70
N TYR A 186 8.65 4.52 -31.49
CA TYR A 186 7.27 4.48 -31.00
C TYR A 186 7.06 3.21 -30.18
N GLU A 187 6.56 3.33 -28.95
CA GLU A 187 6.59 2.26 -27.95
C GLU A 187 5.74 1.04 -28.35
N ASP A 188 4.52 1.24 -28.88
CA ASP A 188 3.66 0.13 -29.35
C ASP A 188 4.32 -0.78 -30.41
N PHE A 189 5.33 -0.28 -31.12
CA PHE A 189 6.00 -1.00 -32.21
C PHE A 189 7.30 -1.69 -31.78
N ALA A 190 7.65 -1.61 -30.50
CA ALA A 190 8.85 -2.22 -29.96
C ALA A 190 8.64 -2.81 -28.56
N GLU A 191 9.47 -3.78 -28.21
CA GLU A 191 9.51 -4.35 -26.87
C GLU A 191 10.89 -4.14 -26.27
N LEU A 192 10.97 -3.49 -25.12
CA LEU A 192 12.21 -3.36 -24.36
C LEU A 192 12.24 -4.37 -23.22
N LYS A 193 13.28 -5.21 -23.20
CA LYS A 193 13.52 -6.20 -22.16
C LYS A 193 14.79 -5.89 -21.38
N LYS A 194 14.80 -6.17 -20.09
CA LYS A 194 15.99 -6.26 -19.23
C LYS A 194 16.11 -7.70 -18.74
N GLY A 195 17.03 -8.46 -19.32
CA GLY A 195 17.07 -9.91 -19.12
C GLY A 195 15.77 -10.56 -19.60
N THR A 196 15.06 -11.27 -18.72
CA THR A 196 13.75 -11.87 -19.02
C THR A 196 12.57 -10.93 -18.76
N ASN A 197 12.81 -9.78 -18.12
CA ASN A 197 11.76 -8.86 -17.71
C ASN A 197 11.39 -7.93 -18.86
N ILE A 198 10.11 -7.93 -19.24
CA ILE A 198 9.55 -6.96 -20.18
C ILE A 198 9.24 -5.67 -19.43
N LEU A 199 9.73 -4.54 -19.94
CA LEU A 199 9.41 -3.22 -19.41
C LEU A 199 8.13 -2.71 -20.06
N ARG A 200 7.29 -2.03 -19.29
CA ARG A 200 6.03 -1.41 -19.72
C ARG A 200 6.04 0.06 -19.38
N PHE A 201 5.51 0.94 -20.21
CA PHE A 201 5.61 2.38 -19.95
C PHE A 201 4.27 3.03 -19.65
N GLU A 202 3.17 2.36 -20.00
CA GLU A 202 1.83 2.74 -19.59
C GLU A 202 1.19 1.67 -18.71
N ILE A 203 0.37 2.11 -17.76
CA ILE A 203 -0.32 1.21 -16.82
C ILE A 203 -1.34 0.32 -17.53
N GLY A 204 -1.83 0.72 -18.71
CA GLY A 204 -2.72 -0.07 -19.57
C GLY A 204 -2.08 -1.39 -20.00
N ASP A 205 -0.82 -1.37 -20.40
CA ASP A 205 -0.12 -2.50 -21.04
C ASP A 205 0.44 -3.52 -20.06
N VAL A 206 0.37 -3.21 -18.77
CA VAL A 206 0.73 -4.15 -17.72
C VAL A 206 -0.28 -5.32 -17.73
N PRO A 207 0.16 -6.58 -17.84
CA PRO A 207 -0.76 -7.72 -17.90
C PRO A 207 -1.70 -7.78 -16.68
N MET A 208 -2.95 -8.18 -16.91
CA MET A 208 -3.91 -8.37 -15.82
C MET A 208 -3.49 -9.54 -14.93
N THR A 209 -3.57 -9.35 -13.62
CA THR A 209 -3.40 -10.42 -12.64
C THR A 209 -4.69 -10.60 -11.82
N PRO A 210 -5.35 -11.77 -11.85
CA PRO A 210 -6.69 -11.93 -11.28
C PRO A 210 -6.75 -11.87 -9.74
N LEU A 211 -5.63 -12.08 -9.03
CA LEU A 211 -5.59 -12.18 -7.56
C LEU A 211 -4.61 -11.21 -6.88
N SER A 212 -3.82 -10.48 -7.65
CA SER A 212 -2.82 -9.53 -7.14
C SER A 212 -3.03 -8.17 -7.78
N ALA A 213 -2.59 -7.11 -7.11
CA ALA A 213 -2.36 -5.83 -7.76
C ALA A 213 -0.96 -5.82 -8.40
N VAL A 214 -0.70 -4.85 -9.26
CA VAL A 214 0.62 -4.62 -9.86
C VAL A 214 1.04 -3.19 -9.59
N ALA A 215 2.33 -3.01 -9.28
CA ALA A 215 3.00 -1.74 -9.16
C ALA A 215 3.88 -1.50 -10.38
N LEU A 216 3.50 -0.53 -11.22
CA LEU A 216 4.30 -0.07 -12.35
C LEU A 216 5.16 1.12 -11.91
N ILE A 217 6.46 1.02 -12.11
CA ILE A 217 7.41 2.09 -11.81
C ILE A 217 7.46 3.06 -12.97
N VAL A 218 6.92 4.27 -12.79
CA VAL A 218 6.83 5.28 -13.87
C VAL A 218 8.02 6.23 -13.89
N THR A 219 8.80 6.26 -12.81
CA THR A 219 10.03 7.03 -12.68
C THR A 219 11.07 6.17 -11.96
N PRO A 220 12.34 6.13 -12.40
CA PRO A 220 13.39 5.38 -11.69
C PRO A 220 13.40 5.78 -10.21
N THR A 221 13.38 4.79 -9.33
CA THR A 221 13.15 5.02 -7.91
C THR A 221 13.77 3.92 -7.06
N VAL A 222 13.58 4.01 -5.76
CA VAL A 222 14.09 3.04 -4.78
C VAL A 222 12.92 2.52 -3.96
N ILE A 223 12.80 1.19 -3.84
CA ILE A 223 11.99 0.60 -2.79
C ILE A 223 12.81 0.55 -1.50
N LYS A 224 12.21 1.06 -0.43
CA LYS A 224 12.90 1.29 0.86
C LYS A 224 12.32 0.41 1.94
N ALA A 225 13.13 -0.10 2.86
CA ALA A 225 12.63 -0.84 4.02
C ALA A 225 11.85 0.06 4.99
N ARG A 226 12.16 1.37 4.99
CA ARG A 226 11.52 2.40 5.81
C ARG A 226 11.30 3.67 4.98
N PRO A 227 10.22 4.44 5.21
CA PRO A 227 9.93 5.66 4.48
C PRO A 227 10.74 6.84 5.03
N VAL A 228 12.06 6.73 4.97
CA VAL A 228 13.04 7.77 5.36
C VAL A 228 13.88 8.16 4.14
N ASP A 229 14.79 9.11 4.32
CA ASP A 229 15.79 9.47 3.31
C ASP A 229 16.65 8.25 2.95
N VAL A 230 16.93 8.08 1.66
CA VAL A 230 17.72 6.95 1.14
C VAL A 230 19.16 6.94 1.66
N ALA A 231 19.69 8.08 2.08
CA ALA A 231 21.00 8.21 2.70
C ALA A 231 21.07 7.56 4.10
N MET A 232 19.93 7.41 4.78
CA MET A 232 19.84 6.78 6.10
C MET A 232 19.68 5.24 6.03
N LEU A 233 19.59 4.68 4.82
CA LEU A 233 19.32 3.26 4.60
C LEU A 233 20.60 2.51 4.22
N GLN A 234 20.82 1.38 4.90
CA GLN A 234 21.87 0.43 4.55
C GLN A 234 21.60 -0.21 3.19
N PRO A 235 22.61 -0.78 2.51
CA PRO A 235 22.42 -1.36 1.18
C PRO A 235 21.41 -2.50 1.10
N ASN A 236 21.21 -3.27 2.17
CA ASN A 236 20.18 -4.31 2.26
C ASN A 236 18.78 -3.77 2.61
N GLN A 237 18.65 -2.46 2.88
CA GLN A 237 17.39 -1.79 3.20
C GLN A 237 16.84 -1.00 2.02
N LYS A 238 17.44 -1.14 0.83
CA LYS A 238 17.01 -0.47 -0.38
C LYS A 238 17.33 -1.29 -1.63
N VAL A 239 16.47 -1.18 -2.63
CA VAL A 239 16.68 -1.78 -3.95
C VAL A 239 16.25 -0.76 -5.00
N ASP A 240 17.09 -0.55 -6.01
CA ASP A 240 16.77 0.29 -7.16
C ASP A 240 15.71 -0.38 -8.03
N LEU A 241 14.77 0.43 -8.51
CA LEU A 241 13.69 0.01 -9.39
C LEU A 241 13.74 0.84 -10.67
N LEU A 242 13.64 0.13 -11.80
CA LEU A 242 13.73 0.72 -13.13
C LEU A 242 12.41 1.33 -13.58
N GLN A 243 12.49 2.38 -14.39
CA GLN A 243 11.33 2.84 -15.14
C GLN A 243 10.79 1.70 -16.01
N GLY A 244 9.49 1.51 -15.95
CA GLY A 244 8.75 0.45 -16.62
C GLY A 244 8.86 -0.93 -16.02
N GLN A 245 9.54 -1.09 -14.89
CA GLN A 245 9.49 -2.32 -14.11
C GLN A 245 8.09 -2.50 -13.51
N SER A 246 7.55 -3.71 -13.63
CA SER A 246 6.30 -4.11 -12.98
C SER A 246 6.58 -5.07 -11.85
N LEU A 247 6.02 -4.81 -10.67
CA LEU A 247 6.12 -5.67 -9.48
C LEU A 247 4.74 -6.17 -9.09
N ARG A 248 4.57 -7.48 -8.93
CA ARG A 248 3.32 -8.04 -8.39
C ARG A 248 3.24 -7.75 -6.90
N ILE A 249 2.07 -7.28 -6.47
CA ILE A 249 1.81 -6.93 -5.07
C ILE A 249 0.55 -7.61 -4.55
N VAL A 250 0.61 -8.15 -3.34
CA VAL A 250 -0.51 -8.80 -2.63
C VAL A 250 -1.15 -7.89 -1.58
N GLY A 251 -0.53 -6.74 -1.31
CA GLY A 251 -1.04 -5.76 -0.36
C GLY A 251 -0.42 -4.39 -0.55
N TYR A 252 -1.13 -3.36 -0.09
CA TYR A 252 -0.62 -2.00 -0.05
C TYR A 252 -1.21 -1.20 1.12
N ALA A 253 -0.55 -0.11 1.50
CA ALA A 253 -1.09 0.91 2.40
C ALA A 253 -0.54 2.29 1.99
N CYS A 254 -1.36 3.34 2.09
CA CYS A 254 -0.92 4.71 1.84
C CYS A 254 -0.43 5.33 3.15
N THR A 255 0.82 5.79 3.20
CA THR A 255 1.38 6.40 4.41
C THR A 255 2.57 7.30 4.09
N ARG A 256 2.62 8.49 4.71
CA ARG A 256 3.79 9.39 4.66
C ARG A 256 4.33 9.64 3.25
N GLY A 257 3.46 9.82 2.25
CA GLY A 257 3.87 10.02 0.86
C GLY A 257 4.46 8.77 0.20
N HIS A 258 4.11 7.58 0.67
CA HIS A 258 4.58 6.33 0.10
C HIS A 258 3.44 5.33 0.04
N PHE A 259 3.45 4.49 -1.00
CA PHE A 259 2.83 3.19 -0.89
C PHE A 259 3.78 2.28 -0.12
N ARG A 260 3.34 1.77 1.04
CA ARG A 260 3.91 0.54 1.58
C ARG A 260 3.28 -0.60 0.80
N VAL A 261 4.09 -1.47 0.23
CA VAL A 261 3.64 -2.61 -0.59
C VAL A 261 4.11 -3.92 0.02
N THR A 262 3.30 -4.96 -0.12
CA THR A 262 3.75 -6.36 0.01
C THR A 262 3.86 -6.94 -1.39
N LEU A 263 5.08 -7.29 -1.78
CA LEU A 263 5.40 -7.94 -3.03
C LEU A 263 4.98 -9.41 -2.97
N ALA A 264 4.49 -9.94 -4.10
CA ALA A 264 4.18 -11.36 -4.22
C ALA A 264 5.47 -12.20 -4.18
N GLU A 265 6.52 -11.73 -4.86
CA GLU A 265 7.85 -12.32 -4.84
C GLU A 265 8.82 -11.43 -4.04
N ALA A 266 9.60 -12.04 -3.15
CA ALA A 266 10.62 -11.31 -2.40
C ALA A 266 11.74 -10.82 -3.33
N LEU A 267 12.16 -9.58 -3.15
CA LEU A 267 13.36 -9.06 -3.80
C LEU A 267 14.60 -9.64 -3.10
N PRO A 268 15.56 -10.22 -3.86
CA PRO A 268 16.77 -10.79 -3.30
C PRO A 268 17.54 -9.80 -2.41
N GLY A 269 17.91 -10.23 -1.21
CA GLY A 269 18.64 -9.40 -0.24
C GLY A 269 17.84 -8.29 0.44
N PHE A 270 16.55 -8.11 0.11
CA PHE A 270 15.69 -7.06 0.66
C PHE A 270 14.45 -7.61 1.38
N GLY A 271 13.77 -8.60 0.78
CA GLY A 271 12.51 -9.17 1.29
C GLY A 271 11.30 -8.76 0.44
N ASN A 272 10.10 -8.96 0.98
CA ASN A 272 8.84 -8.78 0.26
C ASN A 272 8.04 -7.54 0.70
N THR A 273 8.54 -6.73 1.61
CA THR A 273 7.81 -5.56 2.11
C THR A 273 8.67 -4.32 1.99
N GLY A 274 8.12 -3.24 1.42
CA GLY A 274 8.86 -1.99 1.29
C GLY A 274 7.98 -0.80 0.97
N PHE A 275 8.62 0.36 0.81
CA PHE A 275 8.00 1.65 0.62
C PHE A 275 8.48 2.26 -0.69
N ILE A 276 7.53 2.62 -1.56
CA ILE A 276 7.80 3.27 -2.85
C ILE A 276 7.15 4.65 -2.82
N TYR A 277 7.90 5.67 -3.26
CA TYR A 277 7.39 7.04 -3.32
C TYR A 277 6.22 7.13 -4.30
N TRP A 278 5.10 7.69 -3.85
CA TRP A 278 3.81 7.56 -4.55
C TRP A 278 3.77 8.18 -5.94
N GLN A 279 4.58 9.20 -6.23
CA GLN A 279 4.64 9.82 -7.56
C GLN A 279 5.47 9.02 -8.57
N HIS A 280 6.27 8.06 -8.10
CA HIS A 280 7.15 7.26 -8.96
C HIS A 280 6.54 5.90 -9.30
N VAL A 281 5.32 5.62 -8.83
CA VAL A 281 4.66 4.33 -9.01
C VAL A 281 3.17 4.52 -9.27
N GLN A 282 2.63 3.72 -10.19
CA GLN A 282 1.20 3.57 -10.40
C GLN A 282 0.80 2.16 -9.97
N LEU A 283 -0.28 2.05 -9.21
CA LEU A 283 -0.83 0.77 -8.78
C LEU A 283 -2.10 0.46 -9.56
N LYS A 284 -2.31 -0.80 -9.94
CA LYS A 284 -3.61 -1.26 -10.46
C LYS A 284 -4.00 -2.63 -9.94
N ARG A 285 -5.31 -2.92 -9.91
CA ARG A 285 -5.88 -4.25 -9.66
C ARG A 285 -6.92 -4.54 -10.73
N GLY A 286 -6.70 -5.58 -11.53
CA GLY A 286 -7.52 -5.79 -12.73
C GLY A 286 -7.38 -4.59 -13.68
N GLN A 287 -8.49 -3.89 -13.92
CA GLN A 287 -8.52 -2.65 -14.71
C GLN A 287 -8.49 -1.38 -13.85
N ASP A 288 -8.73 -1.49 -12.54
CA ASP A 288 -8.88 -0.34 -11.68
C ASP A 288 -7.52 0.17 -11.20
N VAL A 289 -7.24 1.45 -11.46
CA VAL A 289 -6.10 2.15 -10.89
C VAL A 289 -6.35 2.39 -9.40
N ILE A 290 -5.34 2.13 -8.58
CA ILE A 290 -5.37 2.37 -7.13
C ILE A 290 -4.67 3.72 -6.88
N PRO A 291 -5.42 4.79 -6.56
CA PRO A 291 -4.83 6.09 -6.27
C PRO A 291 -4.13 6.09 -4.91
N TYR A 292 -3.16 7.00 -4.75
CA TYR A 292 -2.62 7.30 -3.43
C TYR A 292 -3.62 8.17 -2.66
N ASP A 293 -4.10 7.68 -1.52
CA ASP A 293 -4.99 8.42 -0.64
C ASP A 293 -4.26 8.84 0.65
N PRO A 294 -3.95 10.15 0.83
CA PRO A 294 -3.30 10.64 2.05
C PRO A 294 -4.17 10.50 3.31
N ALA A 295 -5.48 10.30 3.14
CA ALA A 295 -6.45 10.07 4.20
C ALA A 295 -6.86 8.59 4.32
N ALA A 296 -6.12 7.67 3.70
CA ALA A 296 -6.41 6.25 3.78
C ALA A 296 -6.43 5.77 5.24
N LEU A 297 -7.27 4.77 5.49
CA LEU A 297 -7.30 4.11 6.79
C LEU A 297 -6.12 3.15 6.92
N THR A 298 -5.51 3.16 8.08
CA THR A 298 -4.47 2.20 8.47
C THR A 298 -4.75 1.68 9.87
N ILE A 299 -4.24 0.48 10.15
CA ILE A 299 -4.27 -0.12 11.49
C ILE A 299 -2.88 -0.60 11.84
N ALA A 300 -2.37 -0.19 13.00
CA ALA A 300 -1.06 -0.56 13.50
C ALA A 300 -1.17 -1.28 14.85
N ALA A 301 -0.38 -2.32 15.06
CA ALA A 301 -0.28 -2.99 16.34
C ALA A 301 0.56 -2.17 17.32
N THR A 302 -0.06 -1.71 18.41
CA THR A 302 0.65 -1.03 19.51
C THR A 302 1.24 -2.03 20.50
N LYS A 303 0.70 -3.26 20.50
CA LYS A 303 1.20 -4.43 21.24
C LYS A 303 1.06 -5.64 20.33
N SER A 304 1.99 -6.60 20.41
CA SER A 304 1.89 -7.83 19.64
C SER A 304 0.56 -8.53 19.93
N THR A 305 -0.16 -8.87 18.87
CA THR A 305 -1.49 -9.47 18.94
C THR A 305 -1.72 -10.40 17.76
N ILE A 306 -2.97 -10.78 17.52
CA ILE A 306 -3.40 -11.59 16.39
C ILE A 306 -4.61 -10.96 15.70
N PHE A 307 -4.65 -11.10 14.39
CA PHE A 307 -5.89 -11.07 13.64
C PHE A 307 -6.63 -12.40 13.80
N LYS A 308 -7.94 -12.32 13.96
CA LYS A 308 -8.82 -13.46 14.23
C LYS A 308 -9.88 -13.60 13.14
N LYS A 309 -10.30 -14.82 12.82
CA LYS A 309 -11.46 -15.06 11.94
C LYS A 309 -12.80 -14.80 12.59
N ARG A 310 -12.88 -14.88 13.91
CA ARG A 310 -14.10 -14.66 14.70
C ARG A 310 -13.79 -13.86 15.96
N PRO A 311 -14.74 -13.06 16.47
CA PRO A 311 -14.53 -12.19 17.64
C PRO A 311 -14.70 -12.97 18.96
N VAL A 312 -13.93 -14.06 19.12
CA VAL A 312 -13.93 -14.88 20.34
C VAL A 312 -12.55 -14.88 21.01
N ASP A 313 -12.48 -15.46 22.20
CA ASP A 313 -11.19 -15.70 22.86
C ASP A 313 -10.25 -16.49 21.94
N SER A 314 -9.01 -16.05 21.85
CA SER A 314 -7.97 -16.70 21.05
C SER A 314 -7.74 -18.16 21.42
N ALA A 315 -8.01 -18.58 22.66
CA ALA A 315 -7.92 -19.97 23.08
C ALA A 315 -8.94 -20.88 22.38
N LYS A 316 -10.04 -20.32 21.85
CA LYS A 316 -11.11 -21.04 21.14
C LYS A 316 -10.93 -21.07 19.61
N LEU A 317 -9.83 -20.50 19.12
CA LEU A 317 -9.52 -20.42 17.70
C LEU A 317 -8.45 -21.45 17.35
N SER A 318 -8.65 -22.15 16.23
CA SER A 318 -7.61 -22.96 15.60
C SER A 318 -6.47 -22.08 15.05
N ASN A 319 -5.33 -22.69 14.69
CA ASN A 319 -4.20 -21.93 14.14
C ASN A 319 -4.52 -21.29 12.77
N GLN A 320 -5.38 -21.90 11.95
CA GLN A 320 -5.80 -21.33 10.66
C GLN A 320 -6.73 -20.11 10.82
N GLU A 321 -7.34 -19.95 11.99
CA GLU A 321 -8.20 -18.82 12.31
C GLU A 321 -7.43 -17.65 12.94
N LYS A 322 -6.11 -17.74 13.01
CA LYS A 322 -5.20 -16.75 13.59
C LYS A 322 -4.19 -16.31 12.55
N HIS A 323 -3.88 -15.02 12.57
CA HIS A 323 -2.71 -14.49 11.87
C HIS A 323 -1.97 -13.57 12.82
N ASN A 324 -0.65 -13.73 12.93
CA ASN A 324 0.14 -12.92 13.85
C ASN A 324 0.13 -11.46 13.43
N PHE A 325 -0.01 -10.57 14.39
CA PHE A 325 0.09 -9.13 14.19
C PHE A 325 1.11 -8.55 15.19
N PRO A 326 2.41 -8.67 14.88
CA PRO A 326 3.50 -8.17 15.72
C PRO A 326 3.43 -6.68 16.00
N GLN A 327 3.90 -6.25 17.17
CA GLN A 327 4.03 -4.84 17.51
C GLN A 327 4.85 -4.07 16.46
N GLY A 328 4.35 -2.91 16.04
CA GLY A 328 5.01 -2.04 15.08
C GLY A 328 4.61 -2.31 13.62
N ASP A 329 4.05 -3.48 13.32
CA ASP A 329 3.47 -3.75 12.02
C ASP A 329 2.19 -2.94 11.83
N TYR A 330 1.88 -2.64 10.58
CA TYR A 330 0.63 -1.99 10.22
C TYR A 330 0.19 -2.37 8.80
N TYR A 331 -1.12 -2.28 8.58
CA TYR A 331 -1.79 -2.63 7.33
C TYR A 331 -2.71 -1.49 6.89
N GLY A 332 -2.96 -1.42 5.57
CA GLY A 332 -4.03 -0.59 5.03
C GLY A 332 -5.39 -1.23 5.27
N VAL A 333 -6.41 -0.40 5.49
CA VAL A 333 -7.77 -0.82 5.79
C VAL A 333 -8.71 -0.19 4.77
N SER A 334 -9.50 -1.00 4.07
CA SER A 334 -10.52 -0.51 3.13
C SER A 334 -11.82 -0.14 3.85
N SER A 335 -12.20 -0.92 4.86
CA SER A 335 -13.36 -0.64 5.69
C SER A 335 -13.23 -1.28 7.07
N TYR A 336 -14.02 -0.80 8.03
CA TYR A 336 -14.11 -1.41 9.35
C TYR A 336 -15.52 -1.27 9.93
N LEU A 337 -15.84 -2.14 10.89
CA LEU A 337 -17.01 -2.03 11.76
C LEU A 337 -16.69 -2.57 13.14
N LEU A 338 -17.52 -2.25 14.13
CA LEU A 338 -17.42 -2.81 15.48
C LEU A 338 -18.38 -3.99 15.61
N GLU A 339 -17.89 -5.11 16.14
CA GLU A 339 -18.69 -6.32 16.32
C GLU A 339 -18.17 -7.11 17.53
N ALA A 340 -19.06 -7.42 18.48
CA ALA A 340 -18.75 -8.21 19.67
C ALA A 340 -17.45 -7.79 20.39
N GLY A 341 -17.29 -6.47 20.62
CA GLY A 341 -16.13 -5.89 21.31
C GLY A 341 -14.83 -5.90 20.51
N HIS A 342 -14.87 -6.25 19.23
CA HIS A 342 -13.72 -6.25 18.32
C HIS A 342 -13.90 -5.22 17.21
N ILE A 343 -12.78 -4.81 16.62
CA ILE A 343 -12.77 -4.10 15.35
C ILE A 343 -12.69 -5.19 14.27
N LYS A 344 -13.70 -5.27 13.42
CA LYS A 344 -13.66 -6.06 12.20
C LYS A 344 -13.13 -5.16 11.08
N VAL A 345 -12.03 -5.54 10.46
CA VAL A 345 -11.39 -4.81 9.37
C VAL A 345 -11.41 -5.63 8.08
N SER A 346 -11.61 -4.96 6.96
CA SER A 346 -11.23 -5.45 5.64
C SER A 346 -9.92 -4.77 5.26
N LEU A 347 -8.87 -5.55 5.10
CA LEU A 347 -7.53 -5.08 4.75
C LEU A 347 -7.43 -4.85 3.24
N THR A 348 -6.52 -3.98 2.85
CA THR A 348 -6.08 -3.80 1.44
C THR A 348 -5.06 -4.86 1.01
N GLU A 349 -4.81 -5.86 1.86
CA GLU A 349 -3.82 -6.92 1.72
C GLU A 349 -4.43 -8.29 1.97
N GLU A 350 -4.09 -9.25 1.12
CA GLU A 350 -4.42 -10.66 1.32
C GLU A 350 -3.36 -11.32 2.21
N LEU A 351 -3.76 -11.72 3.42
CA LEU A 351 -2.86 -12.42 4.34
C LEU A 351 -2.77 -13.91 3.95
N PRO A 352 -1.57 -14.47 3.72
CA PRO A 352 -1.41 -15.86 3.28
C PRO A 352 -2.14 -16.86 4.18
N GLY A 353 -3.00 -17.70 3.58
CA GLY A 353 -3.80 -18.71 4.28
C GLY A 353 -4.91 -18.16 5.20
N PHE A 354 -5.03 -16.84 5.32
CA PHE A 354 -5.99 -16.19 6.20
C PHE A 354 -6.96 -15.27 5.43
N GLY A 355 -6.57 -14.68 4.30
CA GLY A 355 -7.39 -13.73 3.55
C GLY A 355 -7.36 -12.31 4.13
N ASN A 356 -8.23 -11.41 3.65
CA ASN A 356 -8.16 -9.97 3.97
C ASN A 356 -9.08 -9.48 5.09
N THR A 357 -9.97 -10.30 5.63
CA THR A 357 -10.95 -9.86 6.64
C THR A 357 -10.63 -10.44 8.00
N ALA A 358 -10.51 -9.59 9.01
CA ALA A 358 -10.03 -9.93 10.34
C ALA A 358 -10.79 -9.22 11.45
N TYR A 359 -10.88 -9.85 12.62
CA TYR A 359 -11.21 -9.21 13.88
C TYR A 359 -9.93 -8.96 14.68
N VAL A 360 -9.85 -7.82 15.35
CA VAL A 360 -8.75 -7.48 16.24
C VAL A 360 -9.26 -6.77 17.49
N PHE A 361 -8.57 -6.97 18.61
CA PHE A 361 -8.96 -6.37 19.87
C PHE A 361 -8.55 -4.88 19.91
N PRO A 362 -9.49 -3.93 20.14
CA PRO A 362 -9.22 -2.49 20.06
C PRO A 362 -8.05 -2.04 20.94
N GLY A 363 -7.88 -2.64 22.13
CA GLY A 363 -6.85 -2.24 23.08
C GLY A 363 -5.40 -2.53 22.67
N PHE A 364 -5.18 -3.27 21.59
CA PHE A 364 -3.85 -3.65 21.10
C PHE A 364 -3.46 -2.99 19.78
N VAL A 365 -4.34 -2.14 19.25
CA VAL A 365 -4.16 -1.51 17.94
C VAL A 365 -4.48 -0.03 18.00
N GLN A 366 -3.89 0.71 17.07
CA GLN A 366 -4.24 2.09 16.79
C GLN A 366 -4.64 2.18 15.32
N MET A 367 -5.84 2.70 15.07
CA MET A 367 -6.24 3.07 13.72
C MET A 367 -5.88 4.52 13.44
N LYS A 368 -5.63 4.84 12.17
CA LYS A 368 -5.44 6.20 11.70
C LYS A 368 -6.21 6.44 10.41
N ARG A 369 -6.65 7.68 10.23
CA ARG A 369 -7.10 8.23 8.94
C ARG A 369 -6.07 9.27 8.51
N GLY A 370 -5.20 8.90 7.57
CA GLY A 370 -4.00 9.69 7.28
C GLY A 370 -3.11 9.85 8.52
N SER A 371 -2.87 11.09 8.95
CA SER A 371 -2.09 11.40 10.16
C SER A 371 -2.91 11.37 11.46
N GLN A 372 -4.24 11.42 11.37
CA GLN A 372 -5.12 11.53 12.54
C GLN A 372 -5.38 10.18 13.18
N VAL A 373 -5.22 10.11 14.52
CA VAL A 373 -5.61 8.92 15.28
C VAL A 373 -7.12 8.76 15.25
N LEU A 374 -7.56 7.58 14.83
CA LEU A 374 -8.95 7.16 14.86
C LEU A 374 -9.10 6.12 15.95
N ASN A 375 -9.89 6.42 16.99
CA ASN A 375 -10.29 5.42 17.96
C ASN A 375 -11.71 4.96 17.66
N PRO A 376 -11.90 3.81 17.00
CA PRO A 376 -13.24 3.30 16.72
C PRO A 376 -13.95 2.83 17.99
N PHE A 377 -13.23 2.63 19.10
CA PHE A 377 -13.78 2.19 20.39
C PHE A 377 -13.32 3.13 21.51
N PRO A 378 -13.85 4.36 21.59
CA PRO A 378 -13.39 5.38 22.54
C PRO A 378 -13.53 4.91 24.00
N PRO A 379 -12.68 5.40 24.92
CA PRO A 379 -12.72 4.98 26.33
C PRO A 379 -14.00 5.43 27.05
N GLN A 380 -14.66 6.46 26.53
CA GLN A 380 -15.96 6.93 27.00
C GLN A 380 -16.85 7.33 25.82
N VAL A 381 -18.15 7.13 26.00
CA VAL A 381 -19.21 7.62 25.12
C VAL A 381 -20.31 8.18 25.99
N GLU A 382 -20.79 9.37 25.66
CA GLU A 382 -22.06 9.89 26.15
C GLU A 382 -22.84 10.40 24.93
N MET A 383 -24.04 9.88 24.74
CA MET A 383 -24.97 10.35 23.72
C MET A 383 -25.89 11.42 24.32
N SER A 384 -26.22 12.44 23.51
CA SER A 384 -27.14 13.51 23.93
C SER A 384 -28.60 13.05 23.80
N ILE A 385 -28.96 12.00 24.54
CA ILE A 385 -30.30 11.43 24.56
C ILE A 385 -31.15 12.23 25.55
N PRO A 386 -32.33 12.76 25.13
CA PRO A 386 -33.21 13.44 26.05
C PRO A 386 -33.73 12.48 27.12
N TYR A 387 -34.04 13.03 28.27
CA TYR A 387 -34.62 12.29 29.37
C TYR A 387 -36.13 12.42 29.35
N PHE A 388 -36.83 11.30 29.46
CA PHE A 388 -38.28 11.21 29.67
C PHE A 388 -38.53 10.49 31.00
N SER A 389 -39.45 10.99 31.81
CA SER A 389 -39.85 10.32 33.05
C SER A 389 -41.12 9.50 32.80
N GLN A 390 -41.13 8.23 33.22
CA GLN A 390 -42.35 7.41 33.10
C GLN A 390 -43.50 7.95 33.95
N ARG A 391 -43.18 8.78 34.96
CA ARG A 391 -44.15 9.42 35.84
C ARG A 391 -44.96 10.51 35.16
N ASP A 392 -44.49 10.99 34.01
CA ASP A 392 -45.21 11.92 33.16
C ASP A 392 -46.28 11.19 32.31
N ASN A 393 -46.32 9.85 32.34
CA ASN A 393 -47.34 9.06 31.68
C ASN A 393 -48.66 9.11 32.46
N PRO A 394 -49.76 9.65 31.88
CA PRO A 394 -51.05 9.73 32.56
C PRO A 394 -51.70 8.34 32.77
N ARG A 395 -51.18 7.28 32.13
CA ARG A 395 -51.68 5.91 32.24
C ARG A 395 -50.59 5.00 32.77
N SER A 396 -50.84 4.41 33.93
CA SER A 396 -49.94 3.45 34.57
C SER A 396 -48.50 3.98 34.72
N PRO A 397 -48.27 5.14 35.35
CA PRO A 397 -46.93 5.73 35.52
C PRO A 397 -45.94 4.79 36.22
N ASP A 398 -46.44 3.85 37.03
CA ASP A 398 -45.62 2.87 37.75
C ASP A 398 -45.22 1.64 36.89
N ALA A 399 -45.73 1.52 35.65
CA ALA A 399 -45.57 0.32 34.81
C ALA A 399 -45.18 0.60 33.34
N THR A 400 -44.63 1.79 33.06
CA THR A 400 -44.31 2.26 31.69
C THR A 400 -42.81 2.51 31.46
N CYS A 401 -41.94 1.97 32.33
CA CYS A 401 -40.48 2.06 32.21
C CYS A 401 -39.95 1.59 30.83
N ASN A 402 -40.52 0.50 30.32
CA ASN A 402 -40.26 -0.06 28.99
C ASN A 402 -40.46 0.93 27.83
N VAL A 403 -41.69 1.39 27.61
CA VAL A 403 -42.05 2.29 26.51
C VAL A 403 -41.38 3.64 26.67
N THR A 404 -41.13 4.09 27.89
CA THR A 404 -40.39 5.33 28.17
C THR A 404 -38.90 5.19 27.80
N ALA A 405 -38.24 4.09 28.17
CA ALA A 405 -36.86 3.83 27.76
C ALA A 405 -36.72 3.66 26.24
N VAL A 406 -37.68 2.98 25.60
CA VAL A 406 -37.75 2.87 24.14
C VAL A 406 -37.99 4.24 23.48
N ALA A 407 -38.85 5.08 24.05
CA ALA A 407 -39.10 6.43 23.53
C ALA A 407 -37.84 7.29 23.55
N MET A 408 -37.07 7.29 24.66
CA MET A 408 -35.79 8.00 24.74
C MET A 408 -34.84 7.56 23.62
N ALA A 409 -34.69 6.24 23.42
CA ALA A 409 -33.84 5.68 22.39
C ALA A 409 -34.31 6.06 20.96
N LEU A 410 -35.59 5.88 20.66
CA LEU A 410 -36.18 6.22 19.36
C LEU A 410 -36.10 7.72 19.06
N TYR A 411 -36.30 8.57 20.08
CA TYR A 411 -36.20 10.02 19.93
C TYR A 411 -34.80 10.44 19.51
N TYR A 412 -33.76 9.91 20.18
CA TYR A 412 -32.37 10.15 19.79
C TYR A 412 -32.10 9.67 18.36
N LEU A 413 -32.70 8.56 17.94
CA LEU A 413 -32.57 8.01 16.58
C LEU A 413 -33.46 8.72 15.54
N GLY A 414 -34.08 9.84 15.90
CA GLY A 414 -34.79 10.74 14.98
C GLY A 414 -36.30 10.55 14.90
N ILE A 415 -36.89 9.65 15.68
CA ILE A 415 -38.34 9.46 15.73
C ILE A 415 -38.97 10.58 16.57
N ARG A 416 -40.14 11.05 16.14
CA ARG A 416 -40.95 12.04 16.86
C ARG A 416 -42.39 11.53 16.95
N SER A 417 -43.12 11.98 17.97
CA SER A 417 -44.55 11.67 18.10
C SER A 417 -45.31 12.20 16.88
N LYS A 418 -46.23 11.39 16.36
CA LYS A 418 -47.18 11.75 15.29
C LYS A 418 -48.50 12.28 15.84
N SER A 419 -48.83 11.96 17.10
CA SER A 419 -50.07 12.33 17.76
C SER A 419 -50.03 13.71 18.44
N GLY A 420 -48.87 14.37 18.46
CA GLY A 420 -48.66 15.63 19.18
C GLY A 420 -48.60 15.47 20.70
N ARG A 421 -48.59 14.22 21.20
CA ARG A 421 -48.40 13.85 22.60
C ARG A 421 -46.93 13.51 22.87
N GLN A 422 -46.64 13.11 24.10
CA GLN A 422 -45.33 12.52 24.43
C GLN A 422 -45.15 11.22 23.63
N LEU A 423 -43.91 10.91 23.26
CA LEU A 423 -43.64 9.77 22.38
C LEU A 423 -43.97 8.46 23.10
N GLU A 424 -43.59 8.33 24.36
CA GLU A 424 -43.88 7.21 25.25
C GLU A 424 -45.38 6.92 25.39
N ASP A 425 -46.24 7.95 25.42
CA ASP A 425 -47.69 7.80 25.46
C ASP A 425 -48.23 7.24 24.14
N GLU A 426 -47.68 7.70 23.01
CA GLU A 426 -48.02 7.18 21.68
C GLU A 426 -47.56 5.72 21.50
N LEU A 427 -46.36 5.39 21.98
CA LEU A 427 -45.84 4.02 21.99
C LEU A 427 -46.71 3.11 22.84
N LEU A 428 -47.10 3.55 24.04
CA LEU A 428 -48.02 2.80 24.90
C LEU A 428 -49.37 2.60 24.22
N GLN A 429 -49.94 3.66 23.63
CA GLN A 429 -51.23 3.58 22.94
C GLN A 429 -51.17 2.64 21.73
N TRP A 430 -50.04 2.61 21.01
CA TRP A 430 -49.83 1.64 19.93
C TRP A 430 -49.91 0.20 20.43
N VAL A 431 -49.27 -0.11 21.56
CA VAL A 431 -49.32 -1.44 22.18
C VAL A 431 -50.75 -1.78 22.60
N ILE A 432 -51.44 -0.87 23.29
CA ILE A 432 -52.82 -1.06 23.75
C ILE A 432 -53.75 -1.33 22.57
N ASN A 433 -53.67 -0.52 21.51
CA ASN A 433 -54.55 -0.64 20.35
C ASN A 433 -54.40 -1.96 19.63
N LYS A 434 -53.18 -2.51 19.59
CA LYS A 434 -52.87 -3.69 18.79
C LYS A 434 -52.92 -5.01 19.57
N TYR A 435 -52.59 -4.98 20.86
CA TYR A 435 -52.46 -6.20 21.67
C TYR A 435 -53.29 -6.17 22.97
N GLY A 436 -53.88 -5.03 23.32
CA GLY A 436 -54.63 -4.82 24.57
C GLY A 436 -53.77 -4.25 25.70
N SER A 437 -54.43 -3.90 26.80
CA SER A 437 -53.77 -3.36 28.00
C SER A 437 -52.75 -4.33 28.61
N ASP A 438 -51.75 -3.79 29.31
CA ASP A 438 -50.69 -4.49 30.06
C ASP A 438 -49.68 -5.30 29.22
N ARG A 439 -49.88 -5.35 27.90
CA ARG A 439 -48.99 -6.05 26.95
C ARG A 439 -47.64 -5.39 26.72
N GLN A 440 -47.43 -4.18 27.23
CA GLN A 440 -46.12 -3.50 27.15
C GLN A 440 -45.01 -4.29 27.87
N THR A 441 -45.36 -5.16 28.81
CA THR A 441 -44.41 -6.01 29.55
C THR A 441 -43.89 -7.21 28.74
N ASP A 442 -44.47 -7.47 27.56
CA ASP A 442 -44.01 -8.52 26.66
C ASP A 442 -42.90 -8.02 25.73
N ASN A 443 -41.72 -8.63 25.83
CA ASN A 443 -40.52 -8.22 25.11
C ASN A 443 -40.60 -8.48 23.60
N ASN A 444 -41.37 -9.48 23.17
CA ASN A 444 -41.61 -9.71 21.75
C ASN A 444 -42.44 -8.55 21.19
N ILE A 445 -43.43 -8.09 21.93
CA ILE A 445 -44.27 -6.93 21.56
C ILE A 445 -43.43 -5.64 21.54
N LEU A 446 -42.53 -5.43 22.51
CA LEU A 446 -41.60 -4.30 22.47
C LEU A 446 -40.65 -4.36 21.26
N ALA A 447 -40.16 -5.54 20.90
CA ALA A 447 -39.34 -5.70 19.71
C ALA A 447 -40.13 -5.41 18.41
N GLU A 448 -41.39 -5.85 18.34
CA GLU A 448 -42.30 -5.53 17.23
C GLU A 448 -42.63 -4.03 17.15
N LEU A 449 -42.84 -3.37 18.29
CA LEU A 449 -43.00 -1.92 18.37
C LEU A 449 -41.79 -1.21 17.77
N ILE A 450 -40.57 -1.55 18.20
CA ILE A 450 -39.34 -0.94 17.67
C ILE A 450 -39.24 -1.12 16.14
N LYS A 451 -39.57 -2.31 15.63
CA LYS A 451 -39.57 -2.60 14.19
C LYS A 451 -40.63 -1.77 13.45
N ALA A 452 -41.84 -1.64 14.01
CA ALA A 452 -42.92 -0.84 13.44
C ALA A 452 -42.56 0.64 13.32
N TYR A 453 -41.64 1.14 14.15
CA TYR A 453 -41.11 2.51 14.10
C TYR A 453 -39.84 2.65 13.25
N GLY A 454 -39.57 1.71 12.33
CA GLY A 454 -38.58 1.86 11.27
C GLY A 454 -37.20 1.26 11.57
N PHE A 455 -37.07 0.42 12.59
CA PHE A 455 -35.84 -0.28 12.94
C PHE A 455 -36.00 -1.80 12.77
N SER A 456 -36.20 -2.24 11.53
CA SER A 456 -36.60 -3.61 11.17
C SER A 456 -35.61 -4.71 11.58
N LYS A 457 -34.31 -4.37 11.69
CA LYS A 457 -33.24 -5.29 12.11
C LYS A 457 -32.98 -5.28 13.62
N SER A 458 -33.78 -4.55 14.40
CA SER A 458 -33.69 -4.55 15.86
C SER A 458 -33.93 -5.94 16.44
N SER A 459 -33.25 -6.24 17.53
CA SER A 459 -33.30 -7.56 18.16
C SER A 459 -33.26 -7.47 19.68
N PHE A 460 -34.00 -8.39 20.30
CA PHE A 460 -34.07 -8.60 21.74
C PHE A 460 -33.35 -9.90 22.10
N SER A 461 -32.65 -9.92 23.24
CA SER A 461 -32.10 -11.16 23.81
C SER A 461 -31.88 -10.99 25.31
N THR A 462 -32.01 -12.08 26.04
CA THR A 462 -31.64 -12.22 27.47
C THR A 462 -30.23 -12.74 27.68
N GLN A 463 -29.50 -13.00 26.58
CA GLN A 463 -28.18 -13.63 26.58
C GLN A 463 -27.11 -12.73 25.95
N ARG A 464 -27.31 -11.41 25.98
CA ARG A 464 -26.31 -10.47 25.46
C ARG A 464 -25.06 -10.50 26.32
N LYS A 465 -23.94 -10.18 25.69
CA LYS A 465 -22.66 -9.93 26.37
C LYS A 465 -22.45 -8.44 26.57
N TRP A 466 -21.77 -8.07 27.65
CA TRP A 466 -21.42 -6.67 27.92
C TRP A 466 -20.56 -6.07 26.82
N ALA A 467 -19.72 -6.88 26.15
CA ALA A 467 -18.96 -6.45 24.99
C ALA A 467 -19.85 -6.01 23.81
N GLU A 468 -20.99 -6.66 23.61
CA GLU A 468 -21.96 -6.30 22.56
C GLU A 468 -22.70 -5.01 22.95
N VAL A 469 -23.13 -4.87 24.21
CA VAL A 469 -23.71 -3.63 24.73
C VAL A 469 -22.78 -2.45 24.50
N LYS A 470 -21.50 -2.61 24.85
CA LYS A 470 -20.48 -1.57 24.64
C LYS A 470 -20.23 -1.29 23.15
N THR A 471 -20.37 -2.29 22.29
CA THR A 471 -20.29 -2.14 20.82
C THR A 471 -21.41 -1.27 20.28
N GLU A 472 -22.65 -1.47 20.74
CA GLU A 472 -23.80 -0.63 20.37
C GLU A 472 -23.55 0.83 20.76
N LEU A 473 -23.17 1.05 22.02
CA LEU A 473 -22.90 2.39 22.55
C LEU A 473 -21.74 3.07 21.81
N ALA A 474 -20.63 2.36 21.56
CA ALA A 474 -19.50 2.85 20.77
C ALA A 474 -19.91 3.24 19.35
N SER A 475 -20.90 2.54 18.79
CA SER A 475 -21.49 2.82 17.48
C SER A 475 -22.58 3.89 17.51
N ARG A 476 -22.73 4.63 18.61
CA ARG A 476 -23.77 5.65 18.83
C ARG A 476 -25.20 5.11 18.70
N ARG A 477 -25.42 3.87 19.15
CA ARG A 477 -26.75 3.24 19.24
C ARG A 477 -27.12 3.03 20.71
N PRO A 478 -28.20 3.65 21.23
CA PRO A 478 -28.66 3.42 22.59
C PRO A 478 -29.09 1.97 22.80
N VAL A 479 -29.01 1.53 24.05
CA VAL A 479 -29.43 0.18 24.46
C VAL A 479 -30.52 0.33 25.50
N VAL A 480 -31.65 -0.33 25.30
CA VAL A 480 -32.69 -0.45 26.33
C VAL A 480 -32.41 -1.74 27.10
N LEU A 481 -32.15 -1.61 28.39
CA LEU A 481 -31.65 -2.67 29.27
C LEU A 481 -32.62 -2.90 30.42
N GLY A 482 -32.83 -4.15 30.78
CA GLY A 482 -33.72 -4.59 31.86
C GLY A 482 -32.92 -5.36 32.90
N GLY A 483 -33.40 -5.33 34.14
CA GLY A 483 -32.77 -6.04 35.24
C GLY A 483 -33.53 -5.89 36.56
N ASP A 484 -32.99 -6.51 37.60
CA ASP A 484 -33.55 -6.54 38.95
C ASP A 484 -33.14 -5.29 39.76
N PHE A 485 -33.34 -4.10 39.18
CA PHE A 485 -33.12 -2.83 39.89
C PHE A 485 -34.14 -2.62 41.02
N THR A 486 -35.28 -3.30 40.94
CA THR A 486 -36.35 -3.40 41.94
C THR A 486 -36.78 -4.87 42.07
N ALA A 487 -37.61 -5.20 43.07
CA ALA A 487 -38.11 -6.57 43.26
C ALA A 487 -38.96 -7.10 42.09
N SER A 488 -39.63 -6.21 41.34
CA SER A 488 -40.44 -6.56 40.16
C SER A 488 -39.67 -6.45 38.84
N GLY A 489 -38.40 -6.04 38.89
CA GLY A 489 -37.62 -5.65 37.73
C GLY A 489 -37.88 -4.22 37.27
N HIS A 490 -36.95 -3.68 36.48
CA HIS A 490 -37.01 -2.33 35.91
C HIS A 490 -36.24 -2.26 34.59
N ILE A 491 -36.62 -1.30 33.74
CA ILE A 491 -36.01 -1.09 32.41
C ILE A 491 -35.49 0.35 32.30
N VAL A 492 -34.24 0.48 31.85
CA VAL A 492 -33.51 1.74 31.73
C VAL A 492 -32.95 1.93 30.32
N CYS A 493 -32.61 3.16 29.97
CA CYS A 493 -31.97 3.49 28.69
C CYS A 493 -30.47 3.75 28.92
N LEU A 494 -29.60 2.89 28.41
CA LEU A 494 -28.17 3.14 28.37
C LEU A 494 -27.85 4.14 27.26
N ILE A 495 -27.24 5.26 27.66
CA ILE A 495 -26.90 6.38 26.78
C ILE A 495 -25.39 6.49 26.55
N GLY A 496 -24.60 5.64 27.20
CA GLY A 496 -23.15 5.72 27.14
C GLY A 496 -22.41 4.82 28.11
N TYR A 497 -21.09 4.97 28.14
CA TYR A 497 -20.21 4.33 29.11
C TYR A 497 -19.02 5.24 29.41
N ALA A 498 -18.43 5.04 30.58
CA ALA A 498 -17.22 5.68 31.04
C ALA A 498 -16.27 4.62 31.63
N PRO A 499 -15.01 4.94 31.96
CA PRO A 499 -14.08 3.99 32.58
C PRO A 499 -14.63 3.29 33.84
N GLN A 500 -15.53 3.93 34.58
CA GLN A 500 -16.05 3.48 35.86
C GLN A 500 -17.46 2.85 35.82
N GLY A 501 -18.20 2.97 34.70
CA GLY A 501 -19.57 2.44 34.62
C GLY A 501 -20.32 2.78 33.35
N TYR A 502 -21.59 2.41 33.30
CA TYR A 502 -22.52 2.79 32.23
C TYR A 502 -23.22 4.11 32.57
N ILE A 503 -23.49 4.92 31.55
CA ILE A 503 -24.26 6.16 31.67
C ILE A 503 -25.70 5.83 31.28
N VAL A 504 -26.65 6.17 32.14
CA VAL A 504 -28.03 5.68 32.11
C VAL A 504 -29.01 6.83 32.25
N ASN A 505 -30.03 6.85 31.40
CA ASN A 505 -31.28 7.54 31.68
C ASN A 505 -32.27 6.54 32.28
N ASP A 506 -32.59 6.72 33.55
CA ASP A 506 -33.49 5.86 34.31
C ASP A 506 -34.89 6.50 34.42
N PRO A 507 -35.91 5.94 33.77
CA PRO A 507 -37.20 6.62 33.64
C PRO A 507 -37.92 6.87 34.98
N TRP A 508 -37.57 6.15 36.05
CA TRP A 508 -38.17 6.34 37.39
C TRP A 508 -37.36 7.26 38.30
N GLY A 509 -36.02 7.11 38.31
CA GLY A 509 -35.14 7.87 39.20
C GLY A 509 -33.82 7.16 39.46
N ASN A 510 -33.08 7.54 40.50
CA ASN A 510 -31.76 6.98 40.75
C ASN A 510 -31.78 5.69 41.58
N ALA A 511 -31.55 4.56 40.91
CA ALA A 511 -31.53 3.24 41.51
C ALA A 511 -30.44 3.05 42.59
N LEU A 512 -29.32 3.79 42.51
CA LEU A 512 -28.26 3.74 43.52
C LEU A 512 -28.69 4.32 44.87
N THR A 513 -29.74 5.14 44.88
CA THR A 513 -30.34 5.73 46.09
C THR A 513 -31.50 4.90 46.66
N GLY A 514 -31.74 3.71 46.10
CA GLY A 514 -32.98 2.98 46.34
C GLY A 514 -34.21 3.74 45.84
N TYR A 515 -34.05 4.58 44.81
CA TYR A 515 -35.08 5.46 44.24
C TYR A 515 -35.66 6.50 45.20
N THR A 516 -34.88 6.93 46.19
CA THR A 516 -35.23 8.12 46.99
C THR A 516 -35.00 9.43 46.24
N SER A 517 -34.11 9.42 45.23
CA SER A 517 -34.00 10.49 44.23
C SER A 517 -34.74 10.13 42.96
N TYR A 518 -35.54 11.08 42.47
CA TYR A 518 -36.30 10.94 41.23
C TYR A 518 -35.61 11.52 39.99
N ASP A 519 -34.40 12.07 40.13
CA ASP A 519 -33.61 12.49 38.98
C ASP A 519 -32.95 11.27 38.33
N GLY A 520 -33.50 10.85 37.20
CA GLY A 520 -33.02 9.73 36.41
C GLY A 520 -32.05 10.11 35.30
N ARG A 521 -31.64 11.38 35.18
CA ARG A 521 -30.90 11.89 34.03
C ARG A 521 -29.40 11.56 34.13
N LYS A 522 -28.84 10.94 33.08
CA LYS A 522 -27.39 10.76 32.87
C LYS A 522 -26.66 10.19 34.10
N LEU A 523 -27.29 9.24 34.78
CA LEU A 523 -26.75 8.60 35.97
C LEU A 523 -25.59 7.68 35.59
N LEU A 524 -24.56 7.67 36.42
CA LEU A 524 -23.41 6.78 36.24
C LEU A 524 -23.55 5.56 37.14
N TYR A 525 -23.98 4.45 36.57
CA TYR A 525 -24.11 3.18 37.27
C TYR A 525 -22.81 2.37 37.16
N PRO A 526 -22.13 2.06 38.29
CA PRO A 526 -20.87 1.32 38.27
C PRO A 526 -21.00 -0.03 37.57
N TYR A 527 -19.94 -0.50 36.90
CA TYR A 527 -19.97 -1.80 36.21
C TYR A 527 -20.33 -2.97 37.15
N THR A 528 -19.83 -2.94 38.39
CA THR A 528 -20.15 -3.94 39.42
C THR A 528 -21.61 -3.90 39.85
N TYR A 529 -22.21 -2.70 39.90
CA TYR A 529 -23.64 -2.56 40.17
C TYR A 529 -24.46 -3.14 39.02
N MET A 530 -24.10 -2.79 37.78
CA MET A 530 -24.79 -3.25 36.58
C MET A 530 -24.69 -4.77 36.38
N ASP A 531 -23.52 -5.37 36.61
CA ASP A 531 -23.34 -6.83 36.57
C ASP A 531 -24.24 -7.56 37.58
N ARG A 532 -24.37 -6.97 38.79
CA ARG A 532 -25.23 -7.52 39.85
C ARG A 532 -26.72 -7.45 39.50
N VAL A 533 -27.20 -6.32 38.96
CA VAL A 533 -28.65 -6.09 38.78
C VAL A 533 -29.14 -6.44 37.38
N ALA A 534 -28.33 -6.31 36.33
CA ALA A 534 -28.69 -6.63 34.95
C ALA A 534 -28.21 -8.02 34.49
N GLY A 535 -27.53 -8.75 35.38
CA GLY A 535 -26.99 -10.08 35.14
C GLY A 535 -25.53 -10.08 34.67
N PRO A 536 -24.83 -11.22 34.87
CA PRO A 536 -23.44 -11.34 34.45
C PRO A 536 -23.30 -11.46 32.93
N ASP A 537 -22.07 -11.36 32.43
CA ASP A 537 -21.77 -11.48 30.99
C ASP A 537 -22.42 -12.72 30.35
N GLY A 538 -23.07 -12.52 29.20
CA GLY A 538 -23.81 -13.57 28.50
C GLY A 538 -25.21 -13.85 29.06
N ARG A 539 -25.66 -13.09 30.07
CA ARG A 539 -27.03 -13.11 30.63
C ARG A 539 -27.65 -11.72 30.73
N VAL A 540 -27.21 -10.81 29.86
CA VAL A 540 -27.73 -9.43 29.85
C VAL A 540 -29.01 -9.37 29.01
N TRP A 541 -30.09 -8.89 29.63
CA TRP A 541 -31.34 -8.55 28.96
C TRP A 541 -31.21 -7.20 28.27
N ALA A 542 -31.35 -7.17 26.94
CA ALA A 542 -31.31 -5.91 26.20
C ALA A 542 -31.98 -5.95 24.83
N HIS A 543 -32.55 -4.80 24.45
CA HIS A 543 -32.97 -4.47 23.09
C HIS A 543 -31.89 -3.63 22.39
N PHE A 544 -31.48 -4.07 21.20
CA PHE A 544 -30.60 -3.33 20.31
C PHE A 544 -31.39 -2.78 19.12
N PHE A 545 -31.09 -1.53 18.74
CA PHE A 545 -31.79 -0.80 17.69
C PHE A 545 -30.99 -0.85 16.39
N ALA A 546 -31.56 -1.38 15.30
CA ALA A 546 -30.87 -1.46 14.01
C ALA A 546 -31.85 -1.31 12.83
N LYS A 547 -31.40 -0.63 11.77
CA LYS A 547 -32.14 -0.44 10.51
C LYS A 547 -31.80 -1.50 9.47
#